data_AF-A0A6V7PH07-F1
#
_entry.id   AF-A0A6V7PH07-F1
#
_cell.length_a   1.000
_cell.length_b   1.000
_cell.length_c   1.000
_cell.angle_alpha   90.00
_cell.angle_beta   90.00
_cell.angle_gamma   90.00
#
_symmetry.space_group_name_H-M   'P 1'
#
loop_
_entity.id
_entity.type
_entity.pdbx_description
1 polymer ?
#
loop_
_entity_poly.entity_id
_entity_poly.type
_entity_poly.pdbx_seq_one_letter_code
_entity_poly.pdbx_strand_id
1 'polypeptide(L)'
;MATPTTPPHLLFSPNHRPFFSPKTHLRSLKARRVFMASSSSSSSSSPSSEHSVQSAESCVNLGLSLFSKGRVKDALLQFETALALDPNPIEAQAALYNKACCHAYRGEGTKAAECLRTALRDYNLKFSTILNDPDLASFRALPEFKELQEEARLGGEDIGSSFRRDLKLISEVQAPFRGVRRFFYVALSAAAGISMFFTIPRLIRAIQGGDGAPDIWETAGNAAINIGGIIVLVALFIWDNKKEEEQLAQISRDETLSRLPLRLSTNRIVELVQLRDTARPVILAGTKESVTRAIEKAERFRTELLKRGVLLVPVIFGSYKKAPVEKKGFGLPTKAATSLPSIGEDFEKRAQSISAKSLLKAEVRFKAEIVSPEEWERWIRDQQKSEGVTPGEDVYIILRLDGRVRRSGKGMPDWSQIVKELPPLEALLSKLER
;
A
#
# COMPACT_ATOMS: atom_id res chain seq x y z
N MET A 1 75.84 -3.52 25.13
CA MET A 1 76.22 -2.19 25.64
C MET A 1 75.14 -1.23 25.19
N ALA A 2 74.11 -1.03 26.01
CA ALA A 2 74.01 0.00 27.05
C ALA A 2 73.26 1.25 26.52
N THR A 3 71.98 1.27 26.90
CA THR A 3 70.96 2.35 26.95
C THR A 3 71.39 3.52 27.86
N PRO A 4 70.54 4.52 28.21
CA PRO A 4 69.35 5.14 27.56
C PRO A 4 69.37 6.69 27.61
N THR A 5 68.41 7.36 26.96
CA THR A 5 67.79 8.59 27.50
C THR A 5 66.32 8.72 27.07
N THR A 6 65.49 9.10 28.05
CA THR A 6 64.04 9.41 28.06
C THR A 6 63.85 10.58 29.06
N PRO A 7 62.66 11.18 29.26
CA PRO A 7 61.71 11.87 28.37
C PRO A 7 61.43 13.32 28.93
N PRO A 8 60.32 14.02 28.60
CA PRO A 8 59.10 13.79 29.39
C PRO A 8 57.74 13.88 28.65
N HIS A 9 56.84 13.01 29.13
CA HIS A 9 55.38 13.10 29.31
C HIS A 9 54.51 13.94 28.36
N LEU A 10 53.47 13.30 27.79
CA LEU A 10 52.06 13.68 27.95
C LEU A 10 51.10 12.51 27.62
N LEU A 11 50.53 11.95 28.69
CA LEU A 11 49.17 11.42 28.91
C LEU A 11 48.45 10.56 27.85
N PHE A 12 48.29 9.28 28.23
CA PHE A 12 47.28 8.32 27.76
C PHE A 12 45.86 8.73 28.18
N SER A 13 44.88 8.59 27.26
CA SER A 13 43.64 7.82 27.48
C SER A 13 42.75 7.78 26.23
N PRO A 14 42.30 6.60 25.77
CA PRO A 14 41.30 6.46 24.72
C PRO A 14 39.90 6.48 25.34
N ASN A 15 39.10 7.52 25.06
CA ASN A 15 37.68 7.51 25.40
C ASN A 15 36.90 6.68 24.37
N HIS A 16 36.95 5.36 24.51
CA HIS A 16 35.88 4.48 24.06
C HIS A 16 34.68 4.66 25.00
N ARG A 17 33.64 5.35 24.53
CA ARG A 17 32.29 5.19 25.13
C ARG A 17 31.60 4.00 24.45
N PRO A 18 31.13 3.01 25.20
CA PRO A 18 30.24 1.99 24.66
C PRO A 18 28.88 2.65 24.44
N PHE A 19 28.39 2.66 23.20
CA PHE A 19 27.00 2.99 22.95
C PHE A 19 26.17 1.80 23.45
N PHE A 20 25.62 1.94 24.66
CA PHE A 20 24.64 1.02 25.22
C PHE A 20 23.45 0.94 24.27
N SER A 21 23.23 -0.25 23.72
CA SER A 21 21.95 -0.64 23.13
C SER A 21 20.93 -0.76 24.26
N PRO A 22 19.82 0.00 24.26
CA PRO A 22 18.64 -0.46 24.95
C PRO A 22 17.99 -1.50 24.03
N LYS A 23 18.11 -2.77 24.43
CA LYS A 23 17.20 -3.83 23.98
C LYS A 23 15.78 -3.43 24.38
N THR A 24 15.04 -2.78 23.48
CA THR A 24 13.59 -2.67 23.60
C THR A 24 12.97 -3.83 22.84
N HIS A 25 12.43 -4.78 23.61
CA HIS A 25 11.47 -5.75 23.12
C HIS A 25 10.28 -5.00 22.52
N LEU A 26 10.24 -4.87 21.19
CA LEU A 26 9.06 -4.41 20.46
C LEU A 26 7.99 -5.51 20.52
N ARG A 27 7.18 -5.47 21.59
CA ARG A 27 5.86 -6.09 21.58
C ARG A 27 4.98 -5.27 20.61
N SER A 28 4.45 -5.97 19.61
CA SER A 28 3.41 -5.50 18.69
C SER A 28 2.32 -4.73 19.45
N LEU A 29 2.23 -3.42 19.25
CA LEU A 29 1.11 -2.61 19.70
C LEU A 29 0.20 -2.34 18.50
N LYS A 30 -0.88 -3.13 18.44
CA LYS A 30 -2.09 -2.78 17.69
C LYS A 30 -2.52 -1.38 18.11
N ALA A 31 -2.76 -0.51 17.14
CA ALA A 31 -3.29 0.84 17.34
C ALA A 31 -4.54 0.78 18.23
N ARG A 32 -4.37 1.18 19.49
CA ARG A 32 -5.45 1.35 20.46
C ARG A 32 -5.70 2.85 20.55
N ARG A 33 -6.92 3.27 20.17
CA ARG A 33 -7.41 4.64 20.37
C ARG A 33 -7.11 5.08 21.80
N VAL A 34 -6.37 6.16 21.96
CA VAL A 34 -6.18 6.80 23.27
C VAL A 34 -7.46 7.58 23.57
N PHE A 35 -8.31 6.99 24.40
CA PHE A 35 -9.29 7.73 25.20
C PHE A 35 -8.65 7.89 26.58
N MET A 36 -8.24 9.11 26.93
CA MET A 36 -7.95 9.44 28.33
C MET A 36 -9.28 9.76 29.02
N ALA A 37 -9.64 8.93 30.00
CA ALA A 37 -10.72 9.20 30.94
C ALA A 37 -10.16 10.09 32.06
N SER A 38 -10.69 11.29 32.20
CA SER A 38 -10.39 12.19 33.32
C SER A 38 -11.16 11.76 34.56
N SER A 39 -10.44 11.38 35.60
CA SER A 39 -10.95 11.20 36.96
C SER A 39 -11.19 12.56 37.60
N SER A 40 -12.44 12.84 37.98
CA SER A 40 -12.86 14.04 38.68
C SER A 40 -12.44 13.99 40.16
N SER A 41 -11.59 14.91 40.57
CA SER A 41 -11.43 15.30 41.98
C SER A 41 -11.80 16.77 42.12
N SER A 42 -12.86 17.02 42.89
CA SER A 42 -13.40 18.34 43.22
C SER A 42 -12.56 19.04 44.27
N SER A 43 -12.11 20.26 43.98
CA SER A 43 -11.79 21.26 45.00
C SER A 43 -12.01 22.67 44.43
N SER A 44 -12.68 23.49 45.22
CA SER A 44 -13.29 24.77 44.89
C SER A 44 -12.33 25.97 44.94
N SER A 45 -12.72 27.00 44.15
CA SER A 45 -12.55 28.46 44.30
C SER A 45 -11.19 29.13 44.02
N SER A 46 -11.11 29.84 42.88
CA SER A 46 -10.97 31.33 42.77
C SER A 46 -11.02 31.74 41.28
N PRO A 47 -11.55 32.93 40.90
CA PRO A 47 -11.59 33.36 39.51
C PRO A 47 -10.27 34.06 39.17
N SER A 48 -9.21 33.27 38.99
CA SER A 48 -8.02 33.72 38.27
C SER A 48 -8.28 33.54 36.79
N SER A 49 -8.13 34.61 36.02
CA SER A 49 -8.16 34.61 34.56
C SER A 49 -7.29 33.48 33.99
N GLU A 50 -7.92 32.38 33.59
CA GLU A 50 -7.31 31.33 32.78
C GLU A 50 -7.05 31.91 31.39
N HIS A 51 -5.92 32.60 31.21
CA HIS A 51 -5.25 32.53 29.91
C HIS A 51 -4.79 31.08 29.75
N SER A 52 -5.70 30.20 29.30
CA SER A 52 -5.31 28.86 28.87
C SER A 52 -4.33 29.06 27.73
N VAL A 53 -3.03 28.89 27.99
CA VAL A 53 -2.01 28.95 26.94
C VAL A 53 -2.37 27.86 25.94
N GLN A 54 -2.89 28.27 24.80
CA GLN A 54 -3.38 27.37 23.76
C GLN A 54 -2.16 26.62 23.19
N SER A 55 -2.02 25.34 23.54
CA SER A 55 -0.96 24.48 23.03
C SER A 55 -1.31 23.90 21.66
N ALA A 56 -0.30 23.51 20.88
CA ALA A 56 -0.51 22.86 19.59
C ALA A 56 -1.33 21.56 19.72
N GLU A 57 -1.07 20.74 20.75
CA GLU A 57 -1.88 19.56 21.07
C GLU A 57 -3.36 19.91 21.33
N SER A 58 -3.62 20.95 22.13
CA SER A 58 -4.99 21.40 22.43
C SER A 58 -5.72 21.86 21.16
N CYS A 59 -5.04 22.60 20.28
CA CYS A 59 -5.55 22.97 18.96
C CYS A 59 -5.90 21.75 18.10
N VAL A 60 -5.02 20.75 18.02
CA VAL A 60 -5.27 19.53 17.24
C VAL A 60 -6.49 18.79 17.78
N ASN A 61 -6.59 18.60 19.09
CA ASN A 61 -7.72 17.91 19.73
C ASN A 61 -9.04 18.67 19.55
N LEU A 62 -9.01 20.01 19.65
CA LEU A 62 -10.16 20.85 19.38
C LEU A 62 -10.56 20.78 17.89
N GLY A 63 -9.59 20.82 16.98
CA GLY A 63 -9.79 20.66 15.54
C GLY A 63 -10.46 19.33 15.19
N LEU A 64 -10.00 18.22 15.77
CA LEU A 64 -10.61 16.89 15.62
C LEU A 64 -12.07 16.88 16.13
N SER A 65 -12.32 17.47 17.31
CA SER A 65 -13.66 17.60 17.86
C SER A 65 -14.59 18.40 16.95
N LEU A 66 -14.12 19.51 16.40
CA LEU A 66 -14.88 20.35 15.45
C LEU A 66 -15.12 19.63 14.13
N PHE A 67 -14.12 18.91 13.62
CA PHE A 67 -14.23 18.13 12.38
C PHE A 67 -15.29 17.04 12.51
N SER A 68 -15.30 16.31 13.63
CA SER A 68 -16.31 15.29 13.93
C SER A 68 -17.75 15.84 13.99
N LYS A 69 -17.90 17.14 14.30
CA LYS A 69 -19.18 17.87 14.30
C LYS A 69 -19.53 18.46 12.94
N GLY A 70 -18.74 18.22 11.90
CA GLY A 70 -18.90 18.79 10.57
C GLY A 70 -18.53 20.27 10.46
N ARG A 71 -17.93 20.87 11.51
CA ARG A 71 -17.46 22.27 11.52
C ARG A 71 -16.08 22.36 10.86
N VAL A 72 -16.01 22.00 9.59
CA VAL A 72 -14.75 21.80 8.85
C VAL A 72 -13.92 23.08 8.72
N LYS A 73 -14.58 24.24 8.55
CA LYS A 73 -13.87 25.54 8.48
C LYS A 73 -13.16 25.87 9.81
N ASP A 74 -13.85 25.65 10.93
CA ASP A 74 -13.30 25.92 12.25
C ASP A 74 -12.22 24.90 12.62
N ALA A 75 -12.41 23.64 12.25
CA ALA A 75 -11.39 22.60 12.41
C ALA A 75 -10.09 22.95 11.67
N LEU A 76 -10.22 23.41 10.42
CA LEU A 76 -9.07 23.82 9.60
C LEU A 76 -8.31 24.98 10.26
N LEU A 77 -9.02 25.98 10.79
CA LEU A 77 -8.40 27.09 11.52
C LEU A 77 -7.60 26.60 12.75
N GLN A 78 -8.15 25.63 13.49
CA GLN A 78 -7.46 25.03 14.63
C GLN A 78 -6.20 24.27 14.22
N PHE A 79 -6.23 23.50 13.12
CA PHE A 79 -5.02 22.82 12.62
C PHE A 79 -3.98 23.82 12.11
N GLU A 80 -4.38 24.92 11.49
CA GLU A 80 -3.46 25.99 11.10
C GLU A 80 -2.85 26.69 12.31
N THR A 81 -3.63 26.91 13.36
CA THR A 81 -3.14 27.48 14.62
C THR A 81 -2.15 26.52 15.28
N ALA A 82 -2.43 25.21 15.29
CA ALA A 82 -1.50 24.20 15.81
C ALA A 82 -0.14 24.26 15.10
N LEU A 83 -0.14 24.45 13.77
CA LEU A 83 1.08 24.54 12.95
C LEU A 83 1.83 25.87 13.12
N ALA A 84 1.15 26.94 13.56
CA ALA A 84 1.73 28.27 13.75
C ALA A 84 2.31 28.51 15.16
N LEU A 85 2.11 27.57 16.08
CA LEU A 85 2.70 27.61 17.42
C LEU A 85 4.13 27.03 17.35
N ASP A 86 4.44 26.05 18.18
CA ASP A 86 5.69 25.29 18.14
C ASP A 86 5.36 23.81 18.36
N PRO A 87 4.75 23.13 17.36
CA PRO A 87 4.33 21.74 17.51
C PRO A 87 5.54 20.82 17.52
N ASN A 88 5.51 19.79 18.37
CA ASN A 88 6.46 18.69 18.21
C ASN A 88 6.18 17.90 16.90
N PRO A 89 7.11 17.04 16.44
CA PRO A 89 6.93 16.32 15.17
C PRO A 89 5.65 15.47 15.07
N ILE A 90 5.15 14.94 16.19
CA ILE A 90 3.93 14.13 16.22
C ILE A 90 2.70 15.02 16.05
N GLU A 91 2.67 16.15 16.75
CA GLU A 91 1.60 17.16 16.65
C GLU A 91 1.55 17.78 15.26
N ALA A 92 2.70 18.13 14.69
CA ALA A 92 2.79 18.69 13.35
C ALA A 92 2.31 17.68 12.28
N GLN A 93 2.72 16.41 12.40
CA GLN A 93 2.21 15.33 11.55
C GLN A 93 0.68 15.23 11.65
N ALA A 94 0.14 15.20 12.88
CA ALA A 94 -1.29 15.08 13.12
C ALA A 94 -2.07 16.30 12.58
N ALA A 95 -1.55 17.52 12.77
CA ALA A 95 -2.17 18.74 12.29
C ALA A 95 -2.19 18.79 10.76
N LEU A 96 -1.07 18.49 10.08
CA LEU A 96 -1.00 18.44 8.61
C LEU A 96 -1.91 17.35 8.04
N TYR A 97 -1.91 16.16 8.65
CA TYR A 97 -2.76 15.06 8.24
C TYR A 97 -4.25 15.40 8.33
N ASN A 98 -4.69 15.89 9.49
CA ASN A 98 -6.10 16.24 9.67
C ASN A 98 -6.50 17.48 8.86
N LYS A 99 -5.57 18.42 8.62
CA LYS A 99 -5.76 19.52 7.65
C LYS A 99 -5.99 18.97 6.23
N ALA A 100 -5.25 17.93 5.82
CA ALA A 100 -5.49 17.27 4.54
C ALA A 100 -6.88 16.63 4.47
N CYS A 101 -7.35 15.95 5.53
CA CYS A 101 -8.71 15.41 5.61
C CYS A 101 -9.77 16.51 5.48
N CYS A 102 -9.56 17.67 6.11
CA CYS A 102 -10.44 18.84 5.94
C CYS A 102 -10.50 19.33 4.49
N HIS A 103 -9.36 19.42 3.81
CA HIS A 103 -9.32 19.81 2.39
C HIS A 103 -9.96 18.77 1.48
N ALA A 104 -9.71 17.47 1.72
CA ALA A 104 -10.34 16.36 1.00
C ALA A 104 -11.88 16.39 1.15
N TYR A 105 -12.37 16.64 2.35
CA TYR A 105 -13.81 16.79 2.62
C TYR A 105 -14.41 17.98 1.86
N ARG A 106 -13.66 19.06 1.66
CA ARG A 106 -14.06 20.24 0.89
C ARG A 106 -13.90 20.08 -0.62
N GLY A 107 -13.35 18.96 -1.10
CA GLY A 107 -13.01 18.75 -2.51
C GLY A 107 -11.79 19.56 -2.99
N GLU A 108 -10.99 20.09 -2.07
CA GLU A 108 -9.78 20.87 -2.35
C GLU A 108 -8.57 19.93 -2.51
N GLY A 109 -8.60 19.11 -3.57
CA GLY A 109 -7.62 18.04 -3.79
C GLY A 109 -6.17 18.50 -3.80
N THR A 110 -5.87 19.64 -4.44
CA THR A 110 -4.52 20.20 -4.50
C THR A 110 -3.94 20.53 -3.12
N LYS A 111 -4.73 21.17 -2.26
CA LYS A 111 -4.32 21.51 -0.88
C LYS A 111 -4.23 20.27 0.00
N ALA A 112 -5.12 19.30 -0.20
CA ALA A 112 -5.04 18.02 0.50
C ALA A 112 -3.73 17.30 0.15
N ALA A 113 -3.38 17.23 -1.14
CA ALA A 113 -2.13 16.65 -1.60
C ALA A 113 -0.91 17.37 -1.02
N GLU A 114 -0.88 18.70 -1.04
CA GLU A 114 0.22 19.50 -0.46
C GLU A 114 0.43 19.21 1.03
N CYS A 115 -0.64 19.19 1.83
CA CYS A 115 -0.54 18.84 3.25
C CYS A 115 0.01 17.42 3.46
N LEU A 116 -0.44 16.45 2.63
CA LEU A 116 0.05 15.07 2.68
C LEU A 116 1.51 14.95 2.24
N ARG A 117 1.96 15.71 1.23
CA ARG A 117 3.37 15.74 0.81
C ARG A 117 4.28 16.14 1.97
N THR A 118 3.94 17.23 2.65
CA THR A 118 4.68 17.70 3.83
C THR A 118 4.66 16.67 4.96
N ALA A 119 3.50 16.05 5.24
CA ALA A 119 3.39 15.01 6.26
C ALA A 119 4.23 13.75 5.94
N LEU A 120 4.26 13.33 4.68
CA LEU A 120 5.06 12.19 4.20
C LEU A 120 6.56 12.50 4.25
N ARG A 121 6.96 13.66 3.75
CA ARG A 121 8.35 14.10 3.64
C ARG A 121 8.97 14.39 5.00
N ASP A 122 8.40 15.33 5.74
CA ASP A 122 9.04 15.94 6.91
C ASP A 122 8.77 15.15 8.19
N TYR A 123 7.65 14.44 8.22
CA TYR A 123 7.19 13.74 9.41
C TYR A 123 7.06 12.23 9.23
N ASN A 124 7.49 11.67 8.10
CA ASN A 124 7.48 10.22 7.84
C ASN A 124 6.11 9.57 8.07
N LEU A 125 5.03 10.26 7.68
CA LEU A 125 3.70 9.66 7.63
C LEU A 125 3.75 8.39 6.78
N LYS A 126 3.07 7.33 7.22
CA LYS A 126 2.97 6.11 6.41
C LYS A 126 1.93 6.31 5.32
N PHE A 127 2.28 6.03 4.07
CA PHE A 127 1.33 6.12 2.95
C PHE A 127 0.13 5.17 3.11
N SER A 128 0.32 4.04 3.80
CA SER A 128 -0.78 3.15 4.18
C SER A 128 -1.86 3.84 5.02
N THR A 129 -1.49 4.86 5.82
CA THR A 129 -2.47 5.65 6.59
C THR A 129 -3.41 6.40 5.65
N ILE A 130 -2.88 6.97 4.57
CA ILE A 130 -3.66 7.66 3.52
C ILE A 130 -4.59 6.68 2.80
N LEU A 131 -4.10 5.48 2.49
CA LEU A 131 -4.89 4.45 1.79
C LEU A 131 -6.05 3.90 2.63
N ASN A 132 -5.88 3.82 3.94
CA ASN A 132 -6.85 3.19 4.85
C ASN A 132 -7.85 4.19 5.44
N ASP A 133 -7.63 5.49 5.29
CA ASP A 133 -8.49 6.47 5.92
C ASP A 133 -9.79 6.69 5.12
N PRO A 134 -10.96 6.46 5.72
CA PRO A 134 -12.24 6.75 5.08
C PRO A 134 -12.45 8.25 4.78
N ASP A 135 -11.87 9.16 5.56
CA ASP A 135 -12.01 10.61 5.37
C ASP A 135 -11.27 11.10 4.10
N LEU A 136 -10.32 10.29 3.62
CA LEU A 136 -9.59 10.53 2.37
C LEU A 136 -10.17 9.77 1.17
N ALA A 137 -11.27 9.03 1.33
CA ALA A 137 -11.89 8.28 0.24
C ALA A 137 -12.25 9.16 -0.97
N SER A 138 -12.83 10.35 -0.73
CA SER A 138 -13.13 11.32 -1.78
C SER A 138 -11.88 11.83 -2.48
N PHE A 139 -10.79 12.05 -1.74
CA PHE A 139 -9.50 12.46 -2.30
C PHE A 139 -8.88 11.34 -3.15
N ARG A 140 -9.00 10.08 -2.75
CA ARG A 140 -8.46 8.93 -3.50
C ARG A 140 -9.07 8.75 -4.89
N ALA A 141 -10.26 9.31 -5.13
CA ALA A 141 -10.87 9.37 -6.45
C ALA A 141 -10.27 10.46 -7.37
N LEU A 142 -9.63 11.49 -6.80
CA LEU A 142 -9.17 12.68 -7.53
C LEU A 142 -7.83 12.49 -8.27
N PRO A 143 -7.58 13.18 -9.39
CA PRO A 143 -6.29 13.14 -10.10
C PRO A 143 -5.07 13.43 -9.20
N GLU A 144 -5.20 14.36 -8.25
CA GLU A 144 -4.15 14.79 -7.34
C GLU A 144 -3.67 13.65 -6.43
N PHE A 145 -4.55 12.70 -6.07
CA PHE A 145 -4.11 11.48 -5.38
C PHE A 145 -3.25 10.58 -6.27
N LYS A 146 -3.45 10.61 -7.60
CA LYS A 146 -2.61 9.83 -8.55
C LYS A 146 -1.18 10.35 -8.52
N GLU A 147 -1.07 11.67 -8.58
CA GLU A 147 0.20 12.37 -8.57
C GLU A 147 0.92 12.09 -7.26
N LEU A 148 0.23 12.27 -6.13
CA LEU A 148 0.77 11.96 -4.81
C LEU A 148 1.24 10.49 -4.69
N GLN A 149 0.44 9.55 -5.20
CA GLN A 149 0.79 8.13 -5.18
C GLN A 149 2.00 7.81 -6.05
N GLU A 150 2.09 8.40 -7.25
CA GLU A 150 3.20 8.18 -8.17
C GLU A 150 4.48 8.83 -7.64
N GLU A 151 4.40 10.04 -7.09
CA GLU A 151 5.49 10.69 -6.36
C GLU A 151 5.97 9.79 -5.21
N ALA A 152 5.07 9.31 -4.35
CA ALA A 152 5.44 8.45 -3.22
C ALA A 152 6.04 7.11 -3.67
N ARG A 153 5.58 6.56 -4.80
CA ARG A 153 6.10 5.31 -5.40
C ARG A 153 7.52 5.50 -5.93
N LEU A 154 7.75 6.59 -6.64
CA LEU A 154 9.09 7.01 -7.10
C LEU A 154 9.98 7.40 -5.92
N GLY A 155 9.39 7.92 -4.84
CA GLY A 155 10.12 8.48 -3.72
C GLY A 155 11.02 9.65 -4.14
N GLY A 156 11.65 10.28 -3.17
CA GLY A 156 12.55 11.40 -3.43
C GLY A 156 12.65 12.34 -2.25
N GLU A 157 13.35 13.45 -2.45
CA GLU A 157 13.48 14.51 -1.46
C GLU A 157 12.13 15.20 -1.19
N ASP A 158 11.31 15.40 -2.23
CA ASP A 158 10.05 16.14 -2.12
C ASP A 158 8.91 15.41 -1.39
N ILE A 159 8.99 14.08 -1.27
CA ILE A 159 7.90 13.23 -0.77
C ILE A 159 8.36 12.23 0.32
N GLY A 160 9.67 12.03 0.47
CA GLY A 160 10.24 10.97 1.29
C GLY A 160 10.35 9.63 0.55
N SER A 161 10.90 8.61 1.22
CA SER A 161 11.11 7.27 0.63
C SER A 161 10.44 6.14 1.41
N SER A 162 9.61 6.46 2.40
CA SER A 162 8.94 5.46 3.25
C SER A 162 8.10 4.48 2.43
N PHE A 163 7.21 4.99 1.57
CA PHE A 163 6.35 4.14 0.74
C PHE A 163 7.15 3.33 -0.29
N ARG A 164 8.12 3.95 -0.99
CA ARG A 164 8.99 3.21 -1.91
C ARG A 164 9.78 2.09 -1.21
N ARG A 165 10.24 2.31 0.02
CA ARG A 165 10.90 1.27 0.83
C ARG A 165 9.94 0.12 1.13
N ASP A 166 8.72 0.40 1.56
CA ASP A 166 7.70 -0.63 1.81
C ASP A 166 7.41 -1.45 0.54
N LEU A 167 7.27 -0.80 -0.61
CA LEU A 167 7.07 -1.50 -1.89
C LEU A 167 8.28 -2.35 -2.29
N LYS A 168 9.51 -1.88 -2.04
CA LYS A 168 10.74 -2.66 -2.28
C LYS A 168 10.81 -3.90 -1.42
N LEU A 169 10.40 -3.81 -0.15
CA LEU A 169 10.35 -4.98 0.73
C LEU A 169 9.37 -6.04 0.18
N ILE A 170 8.21 -5.62 -0.32
CA ILE A 170 7.25 -6.54 -0.96
C ILE A 170 7.83 -7.12 -2.25
N SER A 171 8.51 -6.31 -3.06
CA SER A 171 9.09 -6.76 -4.33
C SER A 171 10.27 -7.72 -4.14
N GLU A 172 11.07 -7.56 -3.09
CA GLU A 172 12.15 -8.48 -2.72
C GLU A 172 11.63 -9.86 -2.33
N VAL A 173 10.47 -9.92 -1.67
CA VAL A 173 9.80 -11.20 -1.37
C VAL A 173 9.33 -11.90 -2.66
N GLN A 174 8.90 -11.14 -3.68
CA GLN A 174 8.46 -11.72 -4.97
C GLN A 174 9.62 -12.10 -5.89
N ALA A 175 10.73 -11.36 -5.85
CA ALA A 175 11.91 -11.56 -6.69
C ALA A 175 13.17 -11.57 -5.82
N PRO A 176 13.46 -12.70 -5.14
CA PRO A 176 14.53 -12.78 -4.16
C PRO A 176 15.89 -12.51 -4.82
N PHE A 177 16.81 -11.93 -4.03
CA PHE A 177 18.20 -11.64 -4.41
C PHE A 177 18.39 -10.67 -5.57
N ARG A 178 17.39 -9.87 -5.96
CA ARG A 178 17.55 -8.81 -6.97
C ARG A 178 18.70 -7.86 -6.63
N GLY A 179 18.78 -7.40 -5.37
CA GLY A 179 19.88 -6.54 -4.91
C GLY A 179 21.26 -7.20 -5.08
N VAL A 180 21.38 -8.48 -4.76
CA VAL A 180 22.61 -9.27 -4.93
C VAL A 180 23.00 -9.35 -6.41
N ARG A 181 22.05 -9.65 -7.28
CA ARG A 181 22.28 -9.73 -8.72
C ARG A 181 22.76 -8.40 -9.31
N ARG A 182 22.16 -7.28 -8.91
CA ARG A 182 22.60 -5.93 -9.33
C ARG A 182 23.98 -5.57 -8.82
N PHE A 183 24.30 -5.94 -7.58
CA PHE A 183 25.65 -5.79 -7.06
C PHE A 183 26.67 -6.47 -7.96
N PHE A 184 26.42 -7.72 -8.37
CA PHE A 184 27.31 -8.44 -9.29
C PHE A 184 27.35 -7.83 -10.69
N TYR A 185 26.24 -7.32 -11.23
CA TYR A 185 26.26 -6.62 -12.52
C TYR A 185 27.21 -5.43 -12.51
N VAL A 186 27.12 -4.60 -11.47
CA VAL A 186 27.98 -3.41 -11.31
C VAL A 186 29.42 -3.83 -11.03
N ALA A 187 29.65 -4.74 -10.09
CA ALA A 187 30.98 -5.18 -9.68
C ALA A 187 31.75 -5.83 -10.83
N LEU A 188 31.10 -6.73 -11.59
CA LEU A 188 31.73 -7.39 -12.74
C LEU A 188 31.95 -6.42 -13.90
N SER A 189 31.04 -5.45 -14.11
CA SER A 189 31.26 -4.40 -15.11
C SER A 189 32.44 -3.52 -14.74
N ALA A 190 32.58 -3.14 -13.47
CA ALA A 190 33.71 -2.39 -12.97
C ALA A 190 35.02 -3.17 -13.09
N ALA A 191 35.02 -4.47 -12.76
CA ALA A 191 36.17 -5.35 -12.91
C ALA A 191 36.61 -5.47 -14.38
N ALA A 192 35.65 -5.67 -15.30
CA ALA A 192 35.92 -5.68 -16.74
C ALA A 192 36.44 -4.32 -17.23
N GLY A 193 35.92 -3.21 -16.71
CA GLY A 193 36.41 -1.85 -17.00
C GLY A 193 37.86 -1.65 -16.57
N ILE A 194 38.22 -2.10 -15.36
CA ILE A 194 39.61 -2.07 -14.86
C ILE A 194 40.50 -2.96 -15.73
N SER A 195 40.05 -4.16 -16.10
CA SER A 195 40.79 -5.05 -17.01
C SER A 195 41.02 -4.40 -18.38
N MET A 196 40.00 -3.70 -18.90
CA MET A 196 40.09 -3.00 -20.18
C MET A 196 41.06 -1.82 -20.12
N PHE A 197 41.14 -1.10 -19.00
CA PHE A 197 42.12 -0.03 -18.80
C PHE A 197 43.56 -0.50 -19.01
N PHE A 198 43.90 -1.73 -18.61
CA PHE A 198 45.22 -2.32 -18.86
C PHE A 198 45.33 -2.99 -20.24
N THR A 199 44.23 -3.50 -20.79
CA THR A 199 44.24 -4.22 -22.06
C THR A 199 44.30 -3.29 -23.27
N ILE A 200 43.71 -2.07 -23.22
CA ILE A 200 43.76 -1.10 -24.32
C ILE A 200 45.21 -0.71 -24.67
N PRO A 201 46.06 -0.27 -23.72
CA PRO A 201 47.44 0.08 -24.04
C PRO A 201 48.25 -1.12 -24.56
N ARG A 202 47.99 -2.32 -24.03
CA ARG A 202 48.62 -3.57 -24.51
C ARG A 202 48.24 -3.87 -25.95
N LEU A 203 46.96 -3.68 -26.31
CA LEU A 203 46.48 -3.88 -27.68
C LEU A 203 47.12 -2.88 -28.65
N ILE A 204 47.23 -1.61 -28.24
CA ILE A 204 47.93 -0.58 -29.03
C ILE A 204 49.38 -0.98 -29.28
N ARG A 205 50.10 -1.43 -28.23
CA ARG A 205 51.49 -1.90 -28.37
C ARG A 205 51.59 -3.16 -29.25
N ALA A 206 50.65 -4.09 -29.12
CA ALA A 206 50.60 -5.29 -29.95
C ALA A 206 50.43 -4.95 -31.44
N ILE A 207 49.57 -3.96 -31.76
CA ILE A 207 49.37 -3.46 -33.14
C ILE A 207 50.61 -2.73 -33.66
N GLN A 208 51.28 -1.94 -32.82
CA GLN A 208 52.51 -1.23 -33.21
C GLN A 208 53.69 -2.16 -33.49
N GLY A 209 53.68 -3.37 -32.93
CA GLY A 209 54.73 -4.37 -33.11
C GLY A 209 56.05 -4.00 -32.40
N GLY A 210 57.10 -4.76 -32.67
CA GLY A 210 58.45 -4.58 -32.08
C GLY A 210 58.84 -5.67 -31.08
N ASP A 211 60.09 -5.63 -30.62
CA ASP A 211 60.63 -6.62 -29.69
C ASP A 211 59.86 -6.61 -28.35
N GLY A 212 59.37 -7.79 -27.96
CA GLY A 212 58.56 -7.99 -26.76
C GLY A 212 57.11 -7.48 -26.87
N ALA A 213 56.57 -7.29 -28.08
CA ALA A 213 55.15 -6.99 -28.26
C ALA A 213 54.25 -8.17 -27.82
N PRO A 214 53.11 -7.91 -27.14
CA PRO A 214 52.15 -8.96 -26.76
C PRO A 214 51.49 -9.63 -27.97
N ASP A 215 50.97 -10.85 -27.78
CA ASP A 215 50.18 -11.54 -28.81
C ASP A 215 48.90 -10.75 -29.14
N ILE A 216 48.73 -10.42 -30.41
CA ILE A 216 47.61 -9.59 -30.90
C ILE A 216 46.28 -10.32 -30.73
N TRP A 217 46.22 -11.62 -31.01
CA TRP A 217 44.98 -12.37 -30.99
C TRP A 217 44.51 -12.64 -29.57
N GLU A 218 45.43 -12.97 -28.66
CA GLU A 218 45.14 -13.12 -27.24
C GLU A 218 44.68 -11.79 -26.63
N THR A 219 45.39 -10.69 -26.93
CA THR A 219 45.06 -9.36 -26.39
C THR A 219 43.74 -8.84 -26.95
N ALA A 220 43.48 -9.05 -28.25
CA ALA A 220 42.21 -8.71 -28.89
C ALA A 220 41.05 -9.58 -28.35
N GLY A 221 41.28 -10.87 -28.12
CA GLY A 221 40.31 -11.78 -27.51
C GLY A 221 39.92 -11.33 -26.10
N ASN A 222 40.90 -10.98 -25.26
CA ASN A 222 40.67 -10.46 -23.91
C ASN A 222 39.91 -9.12 -23.92
N ALA A 223 40.23 -8.23 -24.87
CA ALA A 223 39.50 -6.98 -25.06
C ALA A 223 38.05 -7.25 -25.47
N ALA A 224 37.82 -8.14 -26.43
CA ALA A 224 36.49 -8.50 -26.91
C ALA A 224 35.63 -9.13 -25.80
N ILE A 225 36.20 -10.02 -24.98
CA ILE A 225 35.52 -10.63 -23.84
C ILE A 225 35.08 -9.56 -22.83
N ASN A 226 35.97 -8.64 -22.46
CA ASN A 226 35.63 -7.56 -21.52
C ASN A 226 34.54 -6.63 -22.08
N ILE A 227 34.66 -6.21 -23.34
CA ILE A 227 33.66 -5.36 -23.99
C ILE A 227 32.31 -6.07 -24.06
N GLY A 228 32.28 -7.32 -24.53
CA GLY A 228 31.07 -8.12 -24.59
C GLY A 228 30.44 -8.32 -23.20
N GLY A 229 31.27 -8.61 -22.19
CA GLY A 229 30.86 -8.75 -20.81
C GLY A 229 30.20 -7.48 -20.25
N ILE A 230 30.83 -6.31 -20.44
CA ILE A 230 30.27 -5.02 -20.02
C ILE A 230 28.93 -4.77 -20.71
N ILE A 231 28.83 -4.97 -22.03
CA ILE A 231 27.59 -4.77 -22.78
C ILE A 231 26.46 -5.64 -22.21
N VAL A 232 26.72 -6.94 -22.00
CA VAL A 232 25.73 -7.87 -21.45
C VAL A 232 25.32 -7.49 -20.03
N LEU A 233 26.28 -7.19 -19.15
CA LEU A 233 26.00 -6.84 -17.75
C LEU A 233 25.22 -5.53 -17.64
N VAL A 234 25.55 -4.51 -18.44
CA VAL A 234 24.82 -3.24 -18.51
C VAL A 234 23.39 -3.47 -19.04
N ALA A 235 23.23 -4.27 -20.10
CA ALA A 235 21.92 -4.62 -20.62
C ALA A 235 21.05 -5.35 -19.57
N LEU A 236 21.63 -6.31 -18.84
CA LEU A 236 20.95 -7.01 -17.75
C LEU A 236 20.60 -6.08 -16.59
N PHE A 237 21.46 -5.11 -16.24
CA PHE A 237 21.18 -4.11 -15.22
C PHE A 237 19.99 -3.22 -15.60
N ILE A 238 19.98 -2.71 -16.84
CA ILE A 238 18.87 -1.89 -17.35
C ILE A 238 17.57 -2.70 -17.37
N TRP A 239 17.63 -3.95 -17.84
CA TRP A 239 16.46 -4.83 -17.88
C TRP A 239 15.90 -5.12 -16.48
N ASP A 240 16.75 -5.41 -15.50
CA ASP A 240 16.32 -5.68 -14.12
C ASP A 240 15.80 -4.41 -13.42
N ASN A 241 16.30 -3.22 -13.78
CA ASN A 241 15.74 -1.94 -13.31
C ASN A 241 14.34 -1.72 -13.87
N LYS A 242 14.16 -1.93 -15.18
CA LYS A 242 12.84 -1.84 -15.82
C LYS A 242 11.86 -2.83 -15.19
N LYS A 243 12.29 -4.08 -14.94
CA LYS A 243 11.46 -5.11 -14.31
C LYS A 243 11.09 -4.80 -12.86
N GLU A 244 11.98 -4.18 -12.09
CA GLU A 244 11.62 -3.71 -10.74
C GLU A 244 10.57 -2.60 -10.81
N GLU A 245 10.72 -1.61 -11.70
CA GLU A 245 9.74 -0.52 -11.83
C GLU A 245 8.35 -1.04 -12.23
N GLU A 246 8.30 -1.97 -13.21
CA GLU A 246 7.05 -2.67 -13.58
C GLU A 246 6.42 -3.39 -12.38
N GLN A 247 7.22 -4.08 -11.57
CA GLN A 247 6.75 -4.77 -10.37
C GLN A 247 6.29 -3.81 -9.27
N LEU A 248 7.02 -2.73 -9.00
CA LEU A 248 6.62 -1.74 -7.99
C LEU A 248 5.31 -1.06 -8.39
N ALA A 249 5.12 -0.76 -9.67
CA ALA A 249 3.86 -0.24 -10.20
C ALA A 249 2.71 -1.25 -9.99
N GLN A 250 2.94 -2.53 -10.26
CA GLN A 250 1.94 -3.57 -10.01
C GLN A 250 1.61 -3.71 -8.52
N ILE A 251 2.62 -3.79 -7.64
CA ILE A 251 2.41 -3.91 -6.19
C ILE A 251 1.65 -2.70 -5.63
N SER A 252 1.95 -1.48 -6.10
CA SER A 252 1.21 -0.27 -5.69
C SER A 252 -0.27 -0.32 -6.11
N ARG A 253 -0.56 -0.79 -7.33
CA ARG A 253 -1.94 -1.00 -7.79
C ARG A 253 -2.65 -2.08 -6.98
N ASP A 254 -1.99 -3.19 -6.69
CA ASP A 254 -2.54 -4.29 -5.90
C ASP A 254 -2.80 -3.88 -4.44
N GLU A 255 -1.93 -3.07 -3.85
CA GLU A 255 -2.14 -2.51 -2.51
C GLU A 255 -3.38 -1.61 -2.50
N THR A 256 -3.53 -0.75 -3.50
CA THR A 256 -4.72 0.12 -3.64
C THR A 256 -6.00 -0.69 -3.82
N LEU A 257 -5.98 -1.71 -4.69
CA LEU A 257 -7.09 -2.65 -4.87
C LEU A 257 -7.51 -3.26 -3.54
N SER A 258 -6.53 -3.73 -2.76
CA SER A 258 -6.78 -4.44 -1.51
C SER A 258 -7.55 -3.60 -0.48
N ARG A 259 -7.49 -2.27 -0.58
CA ARG A 259 -8.20 -1.33 0.32
C ARG A 259 -9.55 -0.89 -0.19
N LEU A 260 -9.95 -1.29 -1.41
CA LEU A 260 -11.25 -0.88 -1.94
C LEU A 260 -12.39 -1.49 -1.12
N PRO A 261 -13.34 -0.66 -0.65
CA PRO A 261 -14.41 -1.12 0.22
C PRO A 261 -15.54 -1.78 -0.59
N LEU A 262 -16.05 -2.87 -0.03
CA LEU A 262 -17.21 -3.62 -0.47
C LEU A 262 -18.24 -3.68 0.65
N ARG A 263 -19.50 -3.49 0.29
CA ARG A 263 -20.64 -3.83 1.13
C ARG A 263 -21.05 -5.26 0.82
N LEU A 264 -20.88 -6.12 1.80
CA LEU A 264 -21.45 -7.46 1.77
C LEU A 264 -22.96 -7.34 1.95
N SER A 265 -23.68 -8.31 1.41
CA SER A 265 -25.11 -8.58 1.62
C SER A 265 -25.57 -8.62 3.09
N THR A 266 -24.68 -8.86 4.06
CA THR A 266 -24.97 -8.68 5.50
C THR A 266 -25.00 -7.21 5.92
N ASN A 267 -24.96 -6.28 4.96
CA ASN A 267 -24.77 -4.84 5.12
C ASN A 267 -23.47 -4.44 5.85
N ARG A 268 -22.50 -5.37 5.93
CA ARG A 268 -21.19 -5.11 6.53
C ARG A 268 -20.26 -4.58 5.46
N ILE A 269 -19.59 -3.45 5.74
CA ILE A 269 -18.54 -2.93 4.89
C ILE A 269 -17.21 -3.59 5.28
N VAL A 270 -16.51 -4.12 4.29
CA VAL A 270 -15.20 -4.77 4.41
C VAL A 270 -14.28 -4.29 3.29
N GLU A 271 -12.99 -4.22 3.55
CA GLU A 271 -11.98 -4.03 2.50
C GLU A 271 -11.72 -5.35 1.77
N LEU A 272 -11.29 -5.30 0.50
CA LEU A 272 -10.92 -6.49 -0.26
C LEU A 272 -9.88 -7.37 0.45
N VAL A 273 -8.91 -6.78 1.15
CA VAL A 273 -7.89 -7.49 1.93
C VAL A 273 -8.49 -8.37 3.03
N GLN A 274 -9.66 -8.00 3.57
CA GLN A 274 -10.35 -8.77 4.61
C GLN A 274 -11.07 -10.00 4.05
N LEU A 275 -11.20 -10.10 2.73
CA LEU A 275 -11.77 -11.26 2.04
C LEU A 275 -10.72 -12.32 1.69
N ARG A 276 -9.43 -12.03 1.92
CA ARG A 276 -8.34 -13.00 1.72
C ARG A 276 -8.62 -14.28 2.49
N ASP A 277 -8.17 -15.41 1.94
CA ASP A 277 -8.41 -16.78 2.40
C ASP A 277 -9.85 -17.30 2.35
N THR A 278 -10.82 -16.38 2.22
CA THR A 278 -12.26 -16.69 2.32
C THR A 278 -12.98 -16.67 0.98
N ALA A 279 -12.62 -15.74 0.08
CA ALA A 279 -13.32 -15.55 -1.18
C ALA A 279 -12.37 -15.15 -2.31
N ARG A 280 -12.83 -15.41 -3.54
CA ARG A 280 -12.22 -15.03 -4.81
C ARG A 280 -13.10 -14.00 -5.50
N PRO A 281 -12.85 -12.70 -5.28
CA PRO A 281 -13.57 -11.68 -6.00
C PRO A 281 -13.42 -11.84 -7.52
N VAL A 282 -14.55 -11.88 -8.23
CA VAL A 282 -14.64 -11.77 -9.68
C VAL A 282 -15.31 -10.43 -9.97
N ILE A 283 -14.48 -9.46 -10.33
CA ILE A 283 -14.88 -8.10 -10.65
C ILE A 283 -15.40 -8.10 -12.08
N LEU A 284 -16.64 -7.65 -12.27
CA LEU A 284 -17.29 -7.50 -13.56
C LEU A 284 -17.47 -6.01 -13.80
N ALA A 285 -16.68 -5.43 -14.70
CA ALA A 285 -16.64 -4.00 -14.92
C ALA A 285 -17.09 -3.64 -16.34
N GLY A 286 -18.04 -2.73 -16.49
CA GLY A 286 -18.55 -2.39 -17.81
C GLY A 286 -19.86 -1.64 -17.83
N THR A 287 -20.52 -1.68 -18.98
CA THR A 287 -21.89 -1.20 -19.17
C THR A 287 -22.88 -1.98 -18.30
N LYS A 288 -24.01 -1.34 -17.95
CA LYS A 288 -25.04 -1.95 -17.11
C LYS A 288 -25.57 -3.25 -17.73
N GLU A 289 -25.75 -3.25 -19.05
CA GLU A 289 -26.26 -4.36 -19.84
C GLU A 289 -25.28 -5.54 -19.81
N SER A 290 -23.99 -5.27 -20.03
CA SER A 290 -22.94 -6.29 -20.05
C SER A 290 -22.74 -6.93 -18.68
N VAL A 291 -22.66 -6.13 -17.62
CA VAL A 291 -22.51 -6.62 -16.25
C VAL A 291 -23.73 -7.43 -15.82
N THR A 292 -24.95 -6.98 -16.14
CA THR A 292 -26.18 -7.72 -15.81
C THR A 292 -26.22 -9.07 -16.52
N ARG A 293 -25.92 -9.09 -17.84
CA ARG A 293 -25.83 -10.32 -18.61
C ARG A 293 -24.74 -11.28 -18.10
N ALA A 294 -23.60 -10.76 -17.66
CA ALA A 294 -22.54 -11.55 -17.08
C ALA A 294 -23.00 -12.25 -15.79
N ILE A 295 -23.68 -11.52 -14.91
CA ILE A 295 -24.25 -12.07 -13.66
C ILE A 295 -25.33 -13.12 -13.96
N GLU A 296 -26.25 -12.85 -14.87
CA GLU A 296 -27.30 -13.81 -15.28
C GLU A 296 -26.72 -15.13 -15.78
N LYS A 297 -25.62 -15.09 -16.54
CA LYS A 297 -24.94 -16.31 -16.97
C LYS A 297 -24.18 -16.99 -15.83
N ALA A 298 -23.64 -16.24 -14.89
CA ALA A 298 -22.96 -16.79 -13.71
C ALA A 298 -23.91 -17.61 -12.83
N GLU A 299 -25.18 -17.22 -12.76
CA GLU A 299 -26.20 -17.93 -11.96
C GLU A 299 -26.38 -19.39 -12.37
N ARG A 300 -26.15 -19.72 -13.65
CA ARG A 300 -26.18 -21.11 -14.14
C ARG A 300 -25.09 -21.99 -13.53
N PHE A 301 -24.01 -21.38 -13.03
CA PHE A 301 -22.86 -22.04 -12.42
C PHE A 301 -22.77 -21.77 -10.91
N ARG A 302 -23.82 -21.20 -10.29
CA ARG A 302 -23.83 -20.71 -8.90
C ARG A 302 -23.21 -21.69 -7.91
N THR A 303 -23.69 -22.94 -7.89
CA THR A 303 -23.22 -23.96 -6.94
C THR A 303 -21.73 -24.25 -7.11
N GLU A 304 -21.26 -24.39 -8.36
CA GLU A 304 -19.86 -24.68 -8.66
C GLU A 304 -18.94 -23.49 -8.33
N LEU A 305 -19.40 -22.27 -8.57
CA LEU A 305 -18.69 -21.03 -8.26
C LEU A 305 -18.59 -20.81 -6.74
N LEU A 306 -19.67 -21.04 -5.99
CA LEU A 306 -19.68 -20.95 -4.53
C LEU A 306 -18.74 -21.97 -3.89
N LYS A 307 -18.69 -23.22 -4.39
CA LYS A 307 -17.76 -24.25 -3.94
C LYS A 307 -16.29 -23.84 -4.08
N ARG A 308 -16.00 -22.93 -5.02
CA ARG A 308 -14.68 -22.35 -5.30
C ARG A 308 -14.44 -21.01 -4.60
N GLY A 309 -15.41 -20.54 -3.83
CA GLY A 309 -15.34 -19.29 -3.08
C GLY A 309 -15.51 -18.04 -3.93
N VAL A 310 -16.10 -18.12 -5.12
CA VAL A 310 -16.27 -16.96 -5.99
C VAL A 310 -17.27 -15.97 -5.40
N LEU A 311 -16.90 -14.69 -5.39
CA LEU A 311 -17.73 -13.55 -5.01
C LEU A 311 -17.83 -12.59 -6.20
N LEU A 312 -19.02 -12.35 -6.73
CA LEU A 312 -19.23 -11.42 -7.83
C LEU A 312 -19.21 -9.97 -7.32
N VAL A 313 -18.41 -9.12 -7.98
CA VAL A 313 -18.30 -7.69 -7.69
C VAL A 313 -18.63 -6.89 -8.95
N PRO A 314 -19.88 -6.46 -9.14
CA PRO A 314 -20.27 -5.64 -10.28
C PRO A 314 -19.80 -4.19 -10.11
N VAL A 315 -19.19 -3.65 -11.16
CA VAL A 315 -18.80 -2.25 -11.28
C VAL A 315 -19.36 -1.70 -12.58
N ILE A 316 -20.40 -0.87 -12.47
CA ILE A 316 -21.07 -0.30 -13.65
C ILE A 316 -20.47 1.09 -13.90
N PHE A 317 -19.95 1.31 -15.11
CA PHE A 317 -19.36 2.60 -15.46
C PHE A 317 -20.43 3.69 -15.60
N GLY A 318 -20.15 4.89 -15.08
CA GLY A 318 -20.98 6.07 -15.28
C GLY A 318 -22.40 6.04 -14.67
N SER A 319 -22.81 4.95 -14.01
CA SER A 319 -24.14 4.86 -13.38
C SER A 319 -24.27 5.69 -12.11
N TYR A 320 -23.14 6.11 -11.54
CA TYR A 320 -23.08 6.84 -10.28
C TYR A 320 -22.91 8.33 -10.56
N LYS A 321 -23.96 8.98 -11.09
CA LYS A 321 -24.04 10.45 -11.07
C LYS A 321 -23.93 10.90 -9.61
N LYS A 322 -22.97 11.78 -9.31
CA LYS A 322 -22.69 12.37 -7.98
C LYS A 322 -23.95 12.43 -7.12
N ALA A 323 -24.18 11.38 -6.32
CA ALA A 323 -25.04 11.54 -5.18
C ALA A 323 -24.34 12.59 -4.31
N PRO A 324 -25.04 13.63 -3.83
CA PRO A 324 -24.44 14.51 -2.85
C PRO A 324 -23.93 13.62 -1.74
N VAL A 325 -22.65 13.73 -1.44
CA VAL A 325 -22.00 13.05 -0.31
C VAL A 325 -22.99 13.15 0.84
N GLU A 326 -23.64 12.03 1.21
CA GLU A 326 -24.44 12.02 2.42
C GLU A 326 -23.46 12.45 3.49
N LYS A 327 -23.73 13.62 4.08
CA LYS A 327 -23.01 14.19 5.22
C LYS A 327 -23.28 13.26 6.41
N LYS A 328 -22.74 12.03 6.34
CA LYS A 328 -22.89 11.03 7.38
C LYS A 328 -22.02 11.48 8.53
N GLY A 329 -22.69 11.95 9.57
CA GLY A 329 -22.08 12.31 10.84
C GLY A 329 -21.10 11.23 11.29
N PHE A 330 -19.95 11.72 11.73
CA PHE A 330 -18.81 10.94 12.17
C PHE A 330 -19.19 10.08 13.38
N GLY A 331 -19.04 8.76 13.26
CA GLY A 331 -19.19 7.81 14.38
C GLY A 331 -19.69 6.43 13.95
N LEU A 332 -18.87 5.39 14.17
CA LEU A 332 -19.37 4.02 14.19
C LEU A 332 -20.38 3.86 15.35
N PRO A 333 -21.56 3.24 15.16
CA PRO A 333 -22.43 2.94 16.28
C PRO A 333 -21.85 1.80 17.12
N THR A 334 -21.58 2.09 18.40
CA THR A 334 -21.25 1.08 19.42
C THR A 334 -22.49 0.22 19.68
N LYS A 335 -22.51 -1.02 19.19
CA LYS A 335 -23.63 -1.94 19.43
C LYS A 335 -23.56 -2.48 20.87
N ALA A 336 -24.57 -2.18 21.67
CA ALA A 336 -24.74 -2.71 23.02
C ALA A 336 -24.92 -4.24 23.01
N ALA A 337 -24.22 -4.93 23.91
CA ALA A 337 -24.33 -6.38 24.10
C ALA A 337 -25.69 -6.72 24.72
N THR A 338 -26.54 -7.43 23.98
CA THR A 338 -27.78 -8.02 24.49
C THR A 338 -27.49 -9.41 25.06
N SER A 339 -28.00 -9.67 26.26
CA SER A 339 -27.81 -10.90 27.04
C SER A 339 -28.39 -12.16 26.37
N LEU A 340 -27.74 -13.30 26.59
CA LEU A 340 -28.11 -14.64 26.09
C LEU A 340 -29.30 -15.23 26.88
N PRO A 341 -30.30 -15.87 26.21
CA PRO A 341 -31.28 -16.72 26.87
C PRO A 341 -30.87 -18.22 26.92
N SER A 342 -31.45 -18.90 27.92
CA SER A 342 -31.22 -20.28 28.40
C SER A 342 -31.42 -21.40 27.36
N ILE A 343 -30.69 -22.49 27.56
CA ILE A 343 -30.51 -23.63 26.64
C ILE A 343 -31.35 -24.82 27.11
N GLY A 344 -32.14 -25.42 26.21
CA GLY A 344 -32.88 -26.64 26.53
C GLY A 344 -33.58 -27.30 25.35
N GLU A 345 -34.44 -26.57 24.63
CA GLU A 345 -35.36 -27.21 23.65
C GLU A 345 -35.16 -26.76 22.19
N ASP A 346 -34.14 -25.94 21.93
CA ASP A 346 -33.95 -25.29 20.63
C ASP A 346 -33.11 -26.09 19.62
N PHE A 347 -32.43 -27.18 20.02
CA PHE A 347 -31.28 -27.68 19.24
C PHE A 347 -31.64 -28.18 17.84
N GLU A 348 -32.81 -28.81 17.67
CA GLU A 348 -33.21 -29.45 16.41
C GLU A 348 -33.83 -28.46 15.41
N LYS A 349 -34.67 -27.52 15.91
CA LYS A 349 -35.13 -26.35 15.15
C LYS A 349 -33.97 -25.39 14.85
N ARG A 350 -32.96 -25.30 15.73
CA ARG A 350 -31.74 -24.53 15.52
C ARG A 350 -30.83 -25.20 14.49
N ALA A 351 -30.72 -26.54 14.43
CA ALA A 351 -29.94 -27.23 13.40
C ALA A 351 -30.55 -27.07 12.00
N GLN A 352 -31.87 -27.22 11.85
CA GLN A 352 -32.56 -27.00 10.57
C GLN A 352 -32.55 -25.52 10.16
N SER A 353 -32.73 -24.60 11.10
CA SER A 353 -32.62 -23.15 10.82
C SER A 353 -31.18 -22.68 10.63
N ILE A 354 -30.16 -23.33 11.20
CA ILE A 354 -28.74 -23.08 10.89
C ILE A 354 -28.44 -23.56 9.48
N SER A 355 -28.91 -24.74 9.06
CA SER A 355 -28.67 -25.25 7.71
C SER A 355 -29.38 -24.38 6.65
N ALA A 356 -30.64 -24.01 6.88
CA ALA A 356 -31.38 -23.08 6.02
C ALA A 356 -30.82 -21.64 6.06
N LYS A 357 -30.39 -21.12 7.23
CA LYS A 357 -29.65 -19.85 7.32
C LYS A 357 -28.25 -19.94 6.72
N SER A 358 -27.64 -21.12 6.61
CA SER A 358 -26.33 -21.31 5.99
C SER A 358 -26.44 -21.28 4.47
N LEU A 359 -27.51 -21.86 3.91
CA LEU A 359 -27.85 -21.80 2.50
C LEU A 359 -28.30 -20.39 2.08
N LEU A 360 -29.13 -19.72 2.88
CA LEU A 360 -29.46 -18.29 2.68
C LEU A 360 -28.24 -17.37 2.91
N LYS A 361 -27.31 -17.69 3.84
CA LYS A 361 -26.01 -16.98 3.98
C LYS A 361 -25.09 -17.20 2.78
N ALA A 362 -25.14 -18.37 2.14
CA ALA A 362 -24.38 -18.64 0.92
C ALA A 362 -24.97 -17.87 -0.26
N GLU A 363 -26.28 -17.74 -0.32
CA GLU A 363 -26.99 -16.95 -1.34
C GLU A 363 -26.60 -15.45 -1.28
N VAL A 364 -26.36 -15.00 -0.06
CA VAL A 364 -25.88 -13.68 0.38
C VAL A 364 -24.37 -13.51 0.07
N ARG A 365 -23.54 -14.56 0.08
CA ARG A 365 -22.10 -14.47 -0.24
C ARG A 365 -21.75 -14.47 -1.73
N PHE A 366 -22.71 -14.66 -2.63
CA PHE A 366 -22.42 -14.77 -4.06
C PHE A 366 -22.15 -13.41 -4.73
N LYS A 367 -22.66 -12.31 -4.15
CA LYS A 367 -22.56 -10.95 -4.72
C LYS A 367 -22.26 -9.93 -3.62
N ALA A 368 -21.37 -8.98 -3.93
CA ALA A 368 -21.12 -7.79 -3.11
C ALA A 368 -21.50 -6.51 -3.86
N GLU A 369 -21.69 -5.42 -3.13
CA GLU A 369 -21.90 -4.08 -3.67
C GLU A 369 -20.66 -3.22 -3.44
N ILE A 370 -20.32 -2.36 -4.38
CA ILE A 370 -19.24 -1.39 -4.19
C ILE A 370 -19.70 -0.19 -3.37
N VAL A 371 -18.83 0.36 -2.52
CA VAL A 371 -19.14 1.54 -1.67
C VAL A 371 -18.64 2.85 -2.28
N SER A 372 -17.46 2.83 -2.93
CA SER A 372 -16.85 4.00 -3.56
C SER A 372 -16.71 3.81 -5.08
N PRO A 373 -17.77 4.00 -5.88
CA PRO A 373 -17.75 3.69 -7.30
C PRO A 373 -16.67 4.43 -8.09
N GLU A 374 -16.38 5.68 -7.72
CA GLU A 374 -15.34 6.48 -8.35
C GLU A 374 -13.94 5.88 -8.14
N GLU A 375 -13.64 5.39 -6.92
CA GLU A 375 -12.37 4.71 -6.63
C GLU A 375 -12.24 3.39 -7.40
N TRP A 376 -13.32 2.61 -7.45
CA TRP A 376 -13.39 1.36 -8.21
C TRP A 376 -13.17 1.59 -9.71
N GLU A 377 -13.93 2.50 -10.30
CA GLU A 377 -13.83 2.82 -11.73
C GLU A 377 -12.43 3.35 -12.07
N ARG A 378 -11.88 4.22 -11.24
CA ARG A 378 -10.51 4.73 -11.40
C ARG A 378 -9.48 3.62 -11.38
N TRP A 379 -9.54 2.74 -10.37
CA TRP A 379 -8.60 1.63 -10.26
C TRP A 379 -8.69 0.70 -11.49
N ILE A 380 -9.91 0.38 -11.94
CA ILE A 380 -10.13 -0.44 -13.14
C ILE A 380 -9.54 0.24 -14.39
N ARG A 381 -9.75 1.56 -14.56
CA ARG A 381 -9.18 2.31 -15.69
C ARG A 381 -7.65 2.31 -15.67
N ASP A 382 -7.03 2.40 -14.51
CA ASP A 382 -5.58 2.29 -14.38
C ASP A 382 -5.08 0.88 -14.69
N GLN A 383 -5.82 -0.15 -14.27
CA GLN A 383 -5.52 -1.53 -14.65
C GLN A 383 -5.65 -1.74 -16.17
N GLN A 384 -6.71 -1.21 -16.80
CA GLN A 384 -6.89 -1.26 -18.25
C GLN A 384 -5.70 -0.65 -19.00
N LYS A 385 -5.26 0.56 -18.61
CA LYS A 385 -4.09 1.21 -19.20
C LYS A 385 -2.83 0.35 -19.08
N SER A 386 -2.61 -0.27 -17.92
CA SER A 386 -1.43 -1.12 -17.70
C SER A 386 -1.40 -2.38 -18.56
N GLU A 387 -2.57 -2.89 -18.94
CA GLU A 387 -2.75 -4.08 -19.78
C GLU A 387 -2.94 -3.73 -21.28
N GLY A 388 -2.81 -2.45 -21.66
CA GLY A 388 -3.05 -2.01 -23.04
C GLY A 388 -4.51 -2.09 -23.50
N VAL A 389 -5.46 -2.08 -22.57
CA VAL A 389 -6.91 -2.08 -22.83
C VAL A 389 -7.42 -0.64 -22.86
N THR A 390 -8.29 -0.32 -23.81
CA THR A 390 -8.89 1.02 -23.92
C THR A 390 -9.72 1.33 -22.67
N PRO A 391 -9.47 2.43 -21.95
CA PRO A 391 -10.21 2.76 -20.73
C PRO A 391 -11.71 2.87 -20.96
N GLY A 392 -12.50 2.13 -20.19
CA GLY A 392 -13.96 2.07 -20.32
C GLY A 392 -14.49 0.91 -21.17
N GLU A 393 -13.63 0.10 -21.78
CA GLU A 393 -14.05 -1.20 -22.33
C GLU A 393 -14.59 -2.11 -21.21
N ASP A 394 -15.56 -2.97 -21.52
CA ASP A 394 -16.01 -3.99 -20.59
C ASP A 394 -14.84 -4.95 -20.29
N VAL A 395 -14.62 -5.28 -19.03
CA VAL A 395 -13.57 -6.21 -18.58
C VAL A 395 -14.04 -7.03 -17.39
N TYR A 396 -13.37 -8.15 -17.17
CA TYR A 396 -13.47 -8.91 -15.93
C TYR A 396 -12.09 -9.11 -15.32
N ILE A 397 -12.05 -9.21 -13.99
CA ILE A 397 -10.82 -9.41 -13.22
C ILE A 397 -11.10 -10.46 -12.16
N ILE A 398 -10.26 -11.50 -12.10
CA ILE A 398 -10.37 -12.61 -11.18
C ILE A 398 -9.25 -12.50 -10.16
N LEU A 399 -9.59 -12.45 -8.87
CA LEU A 399 -8.63 -12.46 -7.78
C LEU A 399 -8.43 -13.88 -7.22
N ARG A 400 -7.22 -14.14 -6.72
CA ARG A 400 -6.91 -15.35 -5.94
C ARG A 400 -7.32 -15.18 -4.47
N LEU A 401 -7.16 -16.23 -3.67
CA LEU A 401 -7.43 -16.18 -2.22
C LEU A 401 -6.44 -15.27 -1.47
N ASP A 402 -5.20 -15.15 -1.92
CA ASP A 402 -4.23 -14.16 -1.42
C ASP A 402 -4.57 -12.69 -1.79
N GLY A 403 -5.62 -12.47 -2.59
CA GLY A 403 -6.09 -11.16 -3.04
C GLY A 403 -5.35 -10.57 -4.23
N ARG A 404 -4.38 -11.29 -4.84
CA ARG A 404 -3.69 -10.84 -6.06
C ARG A 404 -4.52 -11.11 -7.29
N VAL A 405 -4.31 -10.31 -8.34
CA VAL A 405 -4.92 -10.53 -9.65
C VAL A 405 -4.40 -11.84 -10.25
N ARG A 406 -5.30 -12.79 -10.50
CA ARG A 406 -5.00 -14.05 -11.20
C ARG A 406 -4.99 -13.85 -12.70
N ARG A 407 -6.07 -13.23 -13.20
CA ARG A 407 -6.35 -13.02 -14.61
C ARG A 407 -7.27 -11.83 -14.78
N SER A 408 -7.07 -11.08 -15.84
CA SER A 408 -8.03 -10.12 -16.38
C SER A 408 -8.35 -10.46 -17.83
N GLY A 409 -9.49 -10.01 -18.34
CA GLY A 409 -9.85 -10.19 -19.75
C GLY A 409 -10.90 -9.19 -20.21
N LYS A 410 -11.02 -9.03 -21.53
CA LYS A 410 -12.02 -8.15 -22.14
C LYS A 410 -13.39 -8.80 -22.18
N GLY A 411 -14.42 -7.98 -22.07
CA GLY A 411 -15.83 -8.36 -22.13
C GLY A 411 -16.26 -9.24 -20.95
N MET A 412 -17.12 -10.19 -21.26
CA MET A 412 -17.72 -11.10 -20.29
C MET A 412 -16.83 -12.34 -20.07
N PRO A 413 -16.68 -12.82 -18.83
CA PRO A 413 -15.92 -14.03 -18.56
C PRO A 413 -16.61 -15.28 -19.11
N ASP A 414 -15.80 -16.26 -19.51
CA ASP A 414 -16.26 -17.63 -19.71
C ASP A 414 -16.38 -18.35 -18.37
N TRP A 415 -17.60 -18.43 -17.85
CA TRP A 415 -17.91 -19.09 -16.58
C TRP A 415 -17.55 -20.58 -16.57
N SER A 416 -17.65 -21.26 -17.71
CA SER A 416 -17.30 -22.68 -17.80
C SER A 416 -15.79 -22.89 -17.64
N GLN A 417 -14.99 -21.99 -18.21
CA GLN A 417 -13.54 -21.97 -18.04
C GLN A 417 -13.16 -21.63 -16.60
N ILE A 418 -13.82 -20.65 -15.97
CA ILE A 418 -13.55 -20.27 -14.57
C ILE A 418 -13.78 -21.46 -13.62
N VAL A 419 -14.87 -22.21 -13.81
CA VAL A 419 -15.18 -23.40 -13.00
C VAL A 419 -14.12 -24.50 -13.18
N LYS A 420 -13.55 -24.66 -14.37
CA LYS A 420 -12.46 -25.63 -14.60
C LYS A 420 -11.14 -25.18 -13.99
N GLU A 421 -10.86 -23.88 -14.02
CA GLU A 421 -9.59 -23.33 -13.60
C GLU A 421 -9.46 -23.14 -12.08
N LEU A 422 -10.53 -22.68 -11.42
CA LEU A 422 -10.48 -22.40 -10.00
C LEU A 422 -10.64 -23.68 -9.18
N PRO A 423 -9.69 -24.01 -8.30
CA PRO A 423 -9.85 -25.16 -7.41
C PRO A 423 -10.94 -24.90 -6.35
N PRO A 424 -11.70 -25.93 -5.95
CA PRO A 424 -12.60 -25.85 -4.79
C PRO A 424 -11.86 -25.36 -3.53
N LEU A 425 -12.55 -24.67 -2.62
CA LEU A 425 -11.94 -24.11 -1.40
C LEU A 425 -11.26 -25.16 -0.51
N GLU A 426 -11.80 -26.38 -0.50
CA GLU A 426 -11.31 -27.49 0.30
C GLU A 426 -10.10 -28.21 -0.33
N ALA A 427 -9.84 -27.97 -1.61
CA ALA A 427 -8.74 -28.60 -2.32
C ALA A 427 -7.38 -28.13 -1.79
N LEU A 428 -6.38 -29.01 -1.80
CA LEU A 428 -5.01 -28.67 -1.41
C LEU A 428 -4.45 -27.51 -2.21
N LEU A 429 -4.76 -27.43 -3.51
CA LEU A 429 -4.35 -26.31 -4.36
C LEU A 429 -4.85 -24.96 -3.85
N SER A 430 -6.06 -24.89 -3.27
CA SER A 430 -6.55 -23.65 -2.66
C SER A 430 -5.77 -23.27 -1.40
N LYS A 431 -5.16 -24.22 -0.69
CA LYS A 431 -4.28 -23.93 0.45
C LYS A 431 -2.95 -23.33 0.03
N LEU A 432 -2.49 -23.62 -1.19
CA LEU A 432 -1.29 -23.02 -1.77
C LEU A 432 -1.53 -21.59 -2.29
N GLU A 433 -2.78 -21.18 -2.40
CA GLU A 433 -3.15 -19.82 -2.80
C GLU A 433 -3.49 -18.90 -1.64
N ARG A 434 -3.52 -19.43 -0.42
CA ARG A 434 -3.55 -18.69 0.83
C ARG A 434 -2.11 -18.42 1.23
#